data_AF-S4MHQ6-F1
#
_entry.id   AF-S4MHQ6-F1
#
_cell.length_a   1.000
_cell.length_b   1.000
_cell.length_c   1.000
_cell.angle_alpha   90.00
_cell.angle_beta   90.00
_cell.angle_gamma   90.00
#
_symmetry.space_group_name_H-M   'P 1'
#
loop_
_entity.id
_entity.type
_entity.pdbx_description
1 polymer ?
#
loop_
_entity_poly.entity_id
_entity_poly.type
_entity_poly.pdbx_seq_one_letter_code
_entity_poly.pdbx_strand_id
1 'polypeptide(L)' 'MFSGARRALRPGGELWVIGNRHLGYHVKLRKLFGNSRLVASDPKFVVLKAVKR' A
#
# COMPACT_ATOMS: atom_id res chain seq x y z
N MET A 1 -0.21 -11.70 1.69
CA MET A 1 -1.13 -10.57 1.44
C MET A 1 -0.64 -9.66 0.31
N PHE A 2 0.28 -8.70 0.52
CA PHE A 2 0.63 -7.68 -0.49
C PHE A 2 1.30 -8.21 -1.77
N SER A 3 2.16 -9.23 -1.70
CA SER A 3 2.72 -9.89 -2.88
C SER A 3 1.65 -10.59 -3.73
N GLY A 4 0.65 -11.18 -3.07
CA GLY A 4 -0.54 -11.76 -3.72
C GLY A 4 -1.35 -10.69 -4.44
N ALA A 5 -1.65 -9.57 -3.76
CA ALA A 5 -2.35 -8.43 -4.37
C ALA A 5 -1.60 -7.89 -5.60
N ARG A 6 -0.28 -7.67 -5.50
CA ARG A 6 0.54 -7.24 -6.65
C ARG A 6 0.47 -8.22 -7.82
N ARG A 7 0.46 -9.52 -7.54
CA ARG A 7 0.38 -10.54 -8.60
C ARG A 7 -0.98 -10.48 -9.32
N ALA A 8 -2.07 -10.32 -8.57
CA ALA A 8 -3.43 -10.31 -9.09
C ALA A 8 -3.81 -9.02 -9.86
N LEU A 9 -3.23 -7.88 -9.49
CA LEU A 9 -3.52 -6.61 -10.17
C LEU A 9 -3.00 -6.62 -11.62
N ARG A 10 -3.73 -5.98 -12.55
CA ARG A 10 -3.23 -5.62 -13.88
C ARG A 10 -2.24 -4.45 -13.79
N PRO A 11 -1.39 -4.20 -14.80
CA PRO A 11 -0.64 -2.95 -14.89
C PRO A 11 -1.57 -1.75 -14.78
N GLY A 12 -1.18 -0.74 -13.99
CA GLY A 12 -2.01 0.40 -13.59
C GLY A 12 -2.99 0.13 -12.45
N GLY A 13 -3.18 -1.13 -12.02
CA GLY A 13 -4.09 -1.49 -10.94
C GLY A 13 -3.62 -0.98 -9.57
N GLU A 14 -4.58 -0.57 -8.74
CA GLU A 14 -4.32 0.04 -7.44
C GLU A 14 -4.59 -0.92 -6.27
N LEU A 15 -3.70 -0.93 -5.29
CA LEU A 15 -3.90 -1.52 -3.99
C LEU A 15 -4.11 -0.39 -2.97
N TRP A 16 -5.25 -0.44 -2.29
CA TRP A 16 -5.59 0.43 -1.17
C TRP A 16 -5.49 -0.34 0.14
N VAL A 17 -4.83 0.25 1.13
CA VAL A 17 -4.56 -0.39 2.43
C VAL A 17 -4.90 0.58 3.54
N ILE A 18 -5.79 0.17 4.45
CA ILE A 18 -5.91 0.77 5.77
C ILE A 18 -5.12 -0.07 6.78
N GLY A 19 -4.45 0.56 7.72
CA GLY A 19 -3.73 -0.17 8.77
C GLY A 19 -3.30 0.71 9.93
N ASN A 20 -2.92 0.10 11.04
CA ASN A 20 -2.41 0.83 12.19
C ASN A 20 -1.11 1.56 11.84
N ARG A 21 -1.00 2.82 12.25
CA ARG A 21 0.11 3.73 11.91
C ARG A 21 1.48 3.14 12.23
N HIS A 22 1.60 2.41 13.35
CA HIS A 22 2.87 1.85 13.83
C HIS A 22 3.37 0.64 13.03
N LEU A 23 2.55 0.04 12.15
CA LEU A 23 2.92 -1.19 11.43
C LEU A 23 3.82 -0.96 10.20
N GLY A 24 4.08 0.31 9.84
CA GLY A 24 5.08 0.64 8.82
C GLY A 24 4.78 0.10 7.41
N TYR A 25 3.51 -0.12 7.04
CA TYR A 25 3.15 -0.76 5.76
C TYR A 25 3.65 -0.05 4.51
N HIS A 26 3.82 1.27 4.56
CA HIS A 26 4.41 2.09 3.50
C HIS A 26 5.80 1.58 3.05
N VAL A 27 6.62 1.03 3.96
CA VAL A 27 7.93 0.44 3.64
C VAL A 27 7.76 -0.84 2.80
N LYS A 28 6.87 -1.74 3.24
CA LYS A 28 6.58 -3.00 2.52
C LYS A 28 5.99 -2.72 1.13
N LEU A 29 5.08 -1.75 1.03
CA LEU A 29 4.48 -1.34 -0.24
C LEU A 29 5.53 -0.75 -1.19
N ARG A 30 6.42 0.14 -0.72
CA ARG A 30 7.52 0.66 -1.55
C ARG A 30 8.44 -0.44 -2.07
N LYS A 31 8.80 -1.42 -1.23
CA LYS A 31 9.65 -2.55 -1.65
C LYS A 31 8.98 -3.41 -2.72
N LEU A 32 7.67 -3.64 -2.63
CA LEU A 32 6.96 -4.55 -3.54
C LEU A 32 6.45 -3.86 -4.81
N PHE A 33 5.87 -2.67 -4.69
CA PHE A 33 5.25 -1.93 -5.80
C PHE A 33 6.16 -0.84 -6.39
N GLY A 34 7.30 -0.54 -5.76
CA GLY A 34 8.15 0.59 -6.12
C GLY A 34 7.55 1.95 -5.76
N ASN A 35 6.35 1.97 -5.17
CA ASN A 35 5.64 3.18 -4.77
C ASN A 35 4.70 2.92 -3.58
N SER A 36 4.42 3.98 -2.82
CA SER A 36 3.37 4.03 -1.81
C SER A 36 3.05 5.50 -1.52
N ARG A 37 1.77 5.87 -1.56
CA ARG A 37 1.28 7.21 -1.26
C ARG A 37 0.42 7.18 -0.01
N LEU A 38 0.70 8.06 0.95
CA LEU A 38 -0.23 8.35 2.03
C LEU A 38 -1.41 9.15 1.48
N VAL A 39 -2.62 8.61 1.60
CA VAL A 39 -3.85 9.25 1.14
C VAL A 39 -4.55 9.95 2.29
N ALA A 40 -4.60 9.32 3.46
CA ALA A 40 -5.18 9.88 4.68
C ALA A 40 -4.51 9.27 5.91
N SER A 41 -4.63 9.94 7.06
CA SER A 41 -4.17 9.41 8.34
C SER A 41 -4.90 10.05 9.52
N ASP A 42 -5.01 9.29 10.60
CA ASP A 42 -5.38 9.75 11.93
C ASP A 42 -4.38 9.18 12.96
N PRO A 43 -4.45 9.53 14.26
CA PRO A 43 -3.49 9.06 15.27
C PRO A 43 -3.30 7.54 15.32
N LYS A 44 -4.32 6.75 14.99
CA LYS A 44 -4.33 5.29 15.05
C LYS A 44 -4.09 4.64 13.68
N PHE A 45 -4.63 5.21 12.60
CA PHE A 45 -4.67 4.58 11.28
C PHE A 45 -4.03 5.41 10.16
N VAL A 46 -3.61 4.72 9.11
CA VAL A 46 -3.17 5.30 7.84
C VAL A 46 -3.88 4.62 6.67
N VAL A 47 -4.17 5.39 5.63
CA VAL A 47 -4.66 4.91 4.33
C VAL A 47 -3.53 5.11 3.31
N LEU A 48 -3.07 4.01 2.72
CA LEU A 48 -2.00 3.98 1.75
C LEU A 48 -2.50 3.48 0.40
N LYS A 49 -2.00 4.07 -0.68
CA LYS A 49 -2.22 3.62 -2.06
C LYS A 49 -0.91 3.17 -2.69
N ALA A 50 -0.92 2.05 -3.41
CA ALA A 50 0.20 1.59 -4.24
C ALA A 50 -0.31 1.13 -5.61
N VAL A 51 0.42 1.44 -6.68
CA VAL A 51 0.03 1.11 -8.06
C VAL A 51 0.98 0.03 -8.60
N LYS A 52 0.44 -1.02 -9.24
CA LYS A 52 1.26 -1.96 -9.99
C LYS A 52 1.67 -1.30 -11.30
N ARG A 53 2.94 -0.91 -11.39
CA ARG A 53 3.55 -0.52 -12.67
C ARG A 53 3.79 -1.76 -13.52
#